data_AF-A0A800CHJ0-F1
#
_entry.id   AF-A0A800CHJ0-F1
#
_cell.length_a   1.000
_cell.length_b   1.000
_cell.length_c   1.000
_cell.angle_alpha   90.00
_cell.angle_beta   90.00
_cell.angle_gamma   90.00
#
_symmetry.space_group_name_H-M   'P 1'
#
loop_
_entity.id
_entity.type
_entity.pdbx_description
1 polymer ?
#
loop_
_entity_poly.entity_id
_entity_poly.type
_entity_poly.pdbx_seq_one_letter_code
_entity_poly.pdbx_strand_id
1 'polypeptide(L)' 'MVTNVITAGPHTGMLDAHKLMRDHNIRRLPIVKKNNQLVGIVTRSDIRKAEPSEATTLNVWEMNYLLSKLQLKDIMIKN' A
#
# COMPACT_ATOMS: atom_id res chain seq x y z
N MET A 1 -22.10 -12.93 1.04
CA MET A 1 -20.62 -13.00 1.01
C MET A 1 -20.14 -12.29 -0.25
N VAL A 2 -19.09 -11.45 -0.16
CA VAL A 2 -18.44 -10.88 -1.35
C VAL A 2 -17.41 -11.88 -1.82
N THR A 3 -17.56 -12.41 -3.03
CA THR A 3 -16.70 -13.46 -3.59
C THR A 3 -15.49 -12.90 -4.34
N ASN A 4 -15.54 -11.64 -4.77
CA ASN A 4 -14.47 -11.01 -5.55
C ASN A 4 -13.83 -9.86 -4.76
N VAL A 5 -12.83 -10.19 -3.96
CA VAL A 5 -12.09 -9.20 -3.16
C VAL A 5 -10.85 -8.79 -3.94
N ILE A 6 -10.65 -7.49 -4.07
CA ILE A 6 -9.45 -6.94 -4.71
C ILE A 6 -8.28 -7.14 -3.76
N THR A 7 -7.21 -7.76 -4.26
CA THR A 7 -6.01 -8.09 -3.48
C THR A 7 -4.76 -7.56 -4.17
N ALA A 8 -3.69 -7.34 -3.42
CA ALA A 8 -2.38 -7.00 -3.97
C ALA A 8 -1.28 -7.92 -3.46
N GLY A 9 -0.13 -7.89 -4.12
CA GLY A 9 1.05 -8.64 -3.70
C GLY A 9 1.90 -7.88 -2.68
N PRO A 10 2.74 -8.57 -1.89
CA PRO A 10 3.63 -7.91 -0.93
C PRO A 10 4.69 -7.02 -1.61
N HIS A 11 5.00 -7.27 -2.89
CA HIS A 11 5.96 -6.49 -3.67
C HIS A 11 5.33 -5.37 -4.49
N THR A 12 4.00 -5.21 -4.43
CA THR A 12 3.32 -4.08 -5.07
C THR A 12 3.81 -2.78 -4.44
N GLY A 13 4.03 -1.73 -5.25
CA GLY A 13 4.44 -0.43 -4.77
C GLY A 13 3.33 0.23 -3.93
N MET A 14 3.71 1.03 -2.93
CA MET A 14 2.73 1.75 -2.11
C MET A 14 1.83 2.67 -2.97
N LEU A 15 2.42 3.38 -3.94
CA LEU A 15 1.69 4.28 -4.83
C LEU A 15 0.66 3.53 -5.69
N ASP A 16 1.03 2.36 -6.23
CA ASP A 16 0.13 1.53 -7.02
C ASP A 16 -1.05 1.03 -6.17
N ALA A 17 -0.78 0.62 -4.93
CA ALA A 17 -1.83 0.19 -4.01
C ALA A 17 -2.76 1.34 -3.61
N HIS A 18 -2.21 2.54 -3.39
CA HIS A 18 -3.01 3.73 -3.12
C HIS A 18 -3.91 4.08 -4.32
N LYS A 19 -3.37 3.97 -5.54
CA LYS A 19 -4.15 4.13 -6.77
C LYS A 19 -5.25 3.08 -6.87
N LEU A 20 -4.94 1.81 -6.66
CA LEU A 20 -5.91 0.71 -6.65
C LEU A 20 -7.04 0.94 -5.62
N MET A 21 -6.69 1.42 -4.42
CA MET A 21 -7.67 1.78 -3.40
C MET A 21 -8.60 2.90 -3.85
N ARG A 22 -8.08 3.92 -4.54
CA ARG A 22 -8.87 5.04 -5.07
C ARG A 22 -9.76 4.59 -6.23
N ASP A 23 -9.19 3.90 -7.21
CA ASP A 23 -9.88 3.47 -8.44
C ASP A 23 -11.07 2.55 -8.12
N HIS A 24 -10.93 1.72 -7.08
CA HIS A 24 -11.98 0.81 -6.63
C HIS A 24 -12.79 1.31 -5.42
N ASN A 25 -12.52 2.53 -4.95
CA ASN A 25 -13.16 3.13 -3.76
C ASN A 25 -13.14 2.21 -2.51
N ILE A 26 -12.03 1.49 -2.31
CA ILE A 26 -11.82 0.60 -1.16
C ILE A 26 -10.85 1.21 -0.16
N ARG A 27 -11.05 0.91 1.13
CA ARG A 27 -10.23 1.45 2.23
C ARG A 27 -9.19 0.46 2.77
N ARG A 28 -9.32 -0.81 2.40
CA ARG A 28 -8.51 -1.93 2.91
C ARG A 28 -8.17 -2.83 1.75
N LEU A 29 -6.95 -3.33 1.73
CA LEU A 29 -6.41 -4.18 0.69
C LEU A 29 -5.75 -5.40 1.34
N PRO A 30 -6.32 -6.59 1.21
CA PRO A 30 -5.68 -7.84 1.62
C PRO A 30 -4.44 -8.09 0.75
N ILE A 31 -3.36 -8.49 1.39
CA ILE A 31 -2.08 -8.77 0.74
C ILE A 31 -1.90 -10.28 0.64
N VAL A 32 -1.82 -10.79 -0.58
CA VAL A 32 -1.72 -12.23 -0.87
C VAL A 32 -0.43 -12.56 -1.62
N LYS A 33 0.17 -13.69 -1.28
CA LYS A 33 1.29 -14.26 -2.05
C LYS A 33 0.77 -15.07 -3.25
N LYS A 34 1.67 -15.44 -4.17
CA LYS A 34 1.37 -16.25 -5.37
C LYS A 34 0.68 -17.59 -5.05
N ASN A 35 0.90 -18.15 -3.86
CA ASN A 35 0.28 -19.37 -3.36
C ASN A 35 -1.11 -19.15 -2.73
N ASN A 36 -1.75 -18.01 -3.00
CA ASN A 36 -3.04 -17.61 -2.42
C ASN A 36 -3.04 -17.46 -0.88
N GLN A 37 -1.86 -17.38 -0.27
CA GLN A 37 -1.72 -17.19 1.18
C GLN A 37 -1.89 -15.71 1.54
N LEU A 38 -2.81 -15.41 2.43
CA LEU A 38 -2.94 -14.08 3.06
C LEU A 38 -1.73 -13.85 3.97
N VAL A 39 -0.98 -12.77 3.71
CA VAL A 39 0.23 -12.41 4.47
C VAL A 39 0.13 -11.10 5.21
N GLY A 40 -0.95 -10.35 5.00
CA GLY A 40 -1.20 -9.13 5.72
C GLY A 40 -2.36 -8.33 5.15
N ILE A 41 -2.55 -7.14 5.73
CA ILE A 41 -3.54 -6.16 5.28
C ILE A 41 -2.90 -4.78 5.28
N VAL A 42 -3.27 -3.97 4.29
CA VAL A 42 -2.92 -2.54 4.24
C VAL A 42 -4.21 -1.74 4.26
N THR A 43 -4.29 -0.74 5.11
CA THR A 43 -5.39 0.23 5.12
C THR A 43 -4.95 1.56 4.52
N ARG A 44 -5.91 2.37 4.08
CA ARG A 44 -5.64 3.75 3.65
C ARG A 44 -4.94 4.57 4.74
N SER A 45 -5.15 4.24 6.01
CA SER A 45 -4.47 4.92 7.13
C SER A 45 -3.01 4.51 7.26
N ASP A 46 -2.66 3.27 6.93
CA ASP A 46 -1.27 2.81 6.95
C ASP A 46 -0.47 3.47 5.83
N ILE A 47 -1.07 3.62 4.64
CA ILE A 47 -0.49 4.38 3.52
C ILE A 47 -0.21 5.83 3.95
N ARG A 48 -1.18 6.52 4.57
CA ARG A 48 -0.98 7.91 5.04
C ARG A 48 0.11 8.06 6.09
N LYS A 49 0.34 7.04 6.93
CA LYS A 49 1.42 7.06 7.93
C LYS A 49 2.80 6.91 7.29
N ALA A 50 2.87 6.28 6.13
CA ALA A 50 4.09 6.08 5.37
C ALA A 50 4.39 7.26 4.41
N GLU A 51 3.41 8.13 4.17
CA GLU A 51 3.63 9.39 3.46
C GLU A 51 4.46 10.34 4.36
N PRO A 52 5.47 11.04 3.80
CA PRO A 52 6.20 12.07 4.52
C PRO A 52 5.24 13.11 5.09
N SER A 53 5.45 13.51 6.34
CA SER A 53 4.66 14.60 6.93
C SER A 53 4.94 15.91 6.20
N GLU A 54 3.93 16.78 6.10
CA GLU A 54 4.05 18.13 5.52
C GLU A 54 5.14 18.98 6.20
N ALA A 55 5.54 18.64 7.43
CA ALA A 55 6.60 19.31 8.19
C ALA A 55 8.03 18.93 7.75
N THR A 56 8.18 18.01 6.78
CA THR A 56 9.49 17.54 6.32
C THR A 56 9.92 18.34 5.09
N THR A 57 11.01 19.11 5.17
CA THR A 57 11.58 19.83 4.03
C THR A 57 12.30 18.86 3.09
N LEU A 58 11.56 18.07 2.30
CA LEU A 58 12.10 17.25 1.21
C LEU A 58 11.85 17.94 -0.14
N ASN A 59 12.82 17.86 -1.05
CA ASN A 59 12.57 18.19 -2.45
C ASN A 59 11.58 17.17 -3.04
N VAL A 60 10.67 17.61 -3.93
CA VAL A 60 9.71 16.77 -4.66
C VAL A 60 10.39 15.55 -5.30
N TRP A 61 11.60 15.73 -5.84
CA TRP A 61 12.35 14.65 -6.47
C TRP A 61 12.81 13.58 -5.47
N GLU A 62 13.27 13.98 -4.29
CA GLU A 62 13.68 13.06 -3.22
C GLU A 62 12.48 12.30 -2.67
N MET A 63 11.33 12.97 -2.49
CA MET A 63 10.08 12.31 -2.09
C MET A 63 9.65 11.26 -3.11
N ASN A 64 9.58 11.61 -4.39
CA ASN A 64 9.20 10.66 -5.44
C ASN A 64 10.14 9.46 -5.48
N TYR A 65 11.44 9.68 -5.31
CA TYR A 65 12.42 8.61 -5.26
C TYR A 65 12.20 7.67 -4.07
N LEU A 66 11.97 8.21 -2.87
CA LEU A 66 11.72 7.41 -1.66
C LEU A 66 10.41 6.62 -1.76
N LEU A 67 9.34 7.28 -2.21
CA LEU A 67 8.02 6.66 -2.37
C LEU A 67 8.04 5.56 -3.44
N SER A 68 8.87 5.70 -4.48
CA SER A 68 9.01 4.69 -5.55
C SER A 68 9.59 3.35 -5.05
N LYS A 69 10.35 3.38 -3.95
CA LYS A 69 11.00 2.19 -3.39
C LYS A 69 10.13 1.47 -2.36
N LEU A 70 9.08 2.12 -1.86
CA LEU A 70 8.29 1.57 -0.77
C LEU A 70 7.31 0.51 -1.29
N GLN A 71 7.39 -0.70 -0.73
CA GLN A 71 6.52 -1.81 -1.09
C GLN A 71 5.51 -2.11 0.03
N LEU A 72 4.42 -2.80 -0.30
CA LEU A 72 3.40 -3.14 0.70
C LEU A 72 3.93 -3.99 1.84
N LYS A 73 4.92 -4.86 1.59
CA LYS A 73 5.58 -5.64 2.66
C LYS A 73 6.20 -4.78 3.76
N ASP A 74 6.54 -3.52 3.45
CA ASP A 74 7.24 -2.59 4.35
C ASP A 74 6.25 -1.82 5.25
N ILE A 75 4.98 -1.72 4.83
CA ILE A 75 3.93 -0.96 5.54
C ILE A 75 2.76 -1.82 6.03
N MET A 76 2.60 -3.04 5.51
CA MET A 76 1.46 -3.89 5.84
C MET A 76 1.48 -4.34 7.29
N ILE A 77 0.29 -4.45 7.86
CA ILE A 77 0.09 -5.15 9.12
C ILE A 77 0.15 -6.64 8.80
N LYS A 78 1.17 -7.31 9.34
CA LYS A 78 1.40 -8.75 9.16
C LYS A 78 0.37 -9.53 9.97
N ASN A 79 -0.05 -10.65 9.39
CA ASN A 79 -0.93 -11.64 10.03
C ASN A 79 -0.10 -12.72 10.73
#